data_AF-A0A225VYE2-F1
#
_entry.id   AF-A0A225VYE2-F1
#
_cell.length_a   1.000
_cell.length_b   1.000
_cell.length_c   1.000
_cell.angle_alpha   90.00
_cell.angle_beta   90.00
_cell.angle_gamma   90.00
#
_symmetry.space_group_name_H-M   'P 1'
#
loop_
_entity.id
_entity.type
_entity.pdbx_description
1 polymer ?
#
loop_
_entity_poly.entity_id
_entity_poly.type
_entity_poly.pdbx_seq_one_letter_code
_entity_poly.pdbx_strand_id
1 'polypeptide(L)'
;MSGETHDADGDVVMTVSQPVFELIQAPKIQDWSQAVIVKLLKAGNQYESRMHHRCTNSDESLVKALSSVKSSFEPKLLEVVSRYEFQTTVDEVTEAQLLQLIYKQTNNVKNAFVPYLHAYFRKHLKMDLKEVDIDARVLKYYRNFSELIEKHGFG
;
A
#
# COMPACT_ATOMS: atom_id res chain seq x y z
N MET A 1 -1.65 -51.28 17.13
CA MET A 1 -1.75 -51.03 18.58
C MET A 1 -1.15 -49.66 18.80
N SER A 2 -1.97 -48.63 18.94
CA SER A 2 -1.50 -47.27 19.22
C SER A 2 -1.32 -47.14 20.73
N GLY A 3 -0.12 -46.79 21.18
CA GLY A 3 0.19 -46.60 22.59
C GLY A 3 -0.27 -45.24 23.06
N GLU A 4 -1.35 -45.19 23.83
CA GLU A 4 -1.78 -44.00 24.56
C GLU A 4 -1.06 -43.97 25.91
N THR A 5 -0.43 -42.85 26.24
CA THR A 5 0.23 -42.63 27.52
C THR A 5 -0.73 -41.96 28.50
N HIS A 6 -0.95 -42.61 29.64
CA HIS A 6 -1.85 -42.14 30.69
C HIS A 6 -1.05 -41.60 31.88
N ASP A 7 -1.60 -40.62 32.60
CA ASP A 7 -1.03 -40.10 33.85
C ASP A 7 -1.36 -40.99 35.07
N ALA A 8 -0.94 -40.56 36.25
CA ALA A 8 -1.08 -41.32 37.49
C ALA A 8 -2.54 -41.55 37.91
N ASP A 9 -3.48 -40.76 37.38
CA ASP A 9 -4.92 -40.87 37.65
C ASP A 9 -5.65 -41.63 36.54
N GLY A 10 -4.92 -42.05 35.49
CA GLY A 10 -5.45 -42.84 34.37
C GLY A 10 -6.00 -41.99 33.21
N ASP A 11 -5.81 -40.67 33.25
CA ASP A 11 -6.25 -39.77 32.19
C ASP A 11 -5.23 -39.73 31.05
N VAL A 12 -5.72 -39.62 29.82
CA VAL A 12 -4.87 -39.55 28.62
C VAL A 12 -4.10 -38.24 28.64
N VAL A 13 -2.76 -38.32 28.64
CA VAL A 13 -1.90 -37.13 28.59
C VAL A 13 -1.95 -36.54 27.18
N MET A 14 -2.84 -35.59 26.97
CA MET A 14 -2.95 -34.82 25.73
C MET A 14 -1.88 -33.73 25.70
N THR A 15 -0.62 -34.05 25.37
CA THR A 15 0.36 -33.03 24.94
C THR A 15 0.03 -32.57 23.53
N VAL A 16 -1.06 -31.82 23.36
CA VAL A 16 -1.34 -31.10 22.12
C VAL A 16 -0.53 -29.81 22.16
N SER A 17 0.62 -29.80 21.48
CA SER A 17 1.31 -28.57 21.09
C SER A 17 0.30 -27.69 20.33
N GLN A 18 -0.19 -26.62 20.94
CA GLN A 18 -1.05 -25.67 20.23
C GLN A 18 -0.29 -25.15 19.00
N PRO A 19 -0.89 -25.19 17.79
CA PRO A 19 -0.26 -24.62 16.62
C PRO A 19 -0.02 -23.14 16.88
N VAL A 20 1.24 -22.71 16.79
CA VAL A 20 1.58 -21.30 16.77
C VAL A 20 1.09 -20.75 15.43
N PHE A 21 -0.05 -20.07 15.44
CA PHE A 21 -0.55 -19.38 14.26
C PHE A 21 0.34 -18.16 14.01
N GLU A 22 1.31 -18.32 13.11
CA GLU A 22 2.11 -17.20 12.66
C GLU A 22 1.23 -16.27 11.81
N LEU A 23 1.05 -15.03 12.28
CA LEU A 23 0.31 -14.01 11.54
C LEU A 23 1.16 -13.54 10.34
N ILE A 24 0.82 -14.01 9.14
CA ILE A 24 1.43 -13.55 7.89
C ILE A 24 0.79 -12.20 7.51
N GLN A 25 1.55 -11.11 7.63
CA GLN A 25 1.07 -9.77 7.32
C GLN A 25 1.41 -9.34 5.89
N ALA A 26 0.44 -8.75 5.20
CA ALA A 26 0.65 -8.13 3.90
C ALA A 26 1.54 -6.89 4.04
N PRO A 27 2.50 -6.69 3.11
CA PRO A 27 3.35 -5.51 3.13
C PRO A 27 2.52 -4.24 2.89
N LYS A 28 2.91 -3.13 3.53
CA LYS A 28 2.19 -1.84 3.43
C LYS A 28 2.98 -0.81 2.63
N ILE A 29 2.27 -0.05 1.80
CA ILE A 29 2.78 1.07 1.01
C ILE A 29 2.47 2.37 1.76
N GLN A 30 3.47 2.86 2.50
CA GLN A 30 3.36 4.13 3.24
C GLN A 30 3.94 5.31 2.47
N ASP A 31 4.74 5.05 1.44
CA ASP A 31 5.47 6.05 0.67
C ASP A 31 5.62 5.59 -0.78
N TRP A 32 5.57 6.53 -1.73
CA TRP A 32 5.56 6.25 -3.17
C TRP A 32 6.93 6.31 -3.84
N SER A 33 8.00 6.51 -3.07
CA SER A 33 9.37 6.52 -3.59
C SER A 33 9.74 5.17 -4.21
N GLN A 34 10.48 5.22 -5.30
CA GLN A 34 10.92 4.02 -6.02
C GLN A 34 11.62 3.00 -5.10
N ALA A 35 12.45 3.47 -4.17
CA ALA A 35 13.17 2.60 -3.23
C ALA A 35 12.22 1.83 -2.29
N VAL A 36 11.14 2.47 -1.84
CA VAL A 36 10.11 1.83 -1.01
C VAL A 36 9.33 0.83 -1.85
N ILE A 37 8.91 1.21 -3.06
CA ILE A 37 8.15 0.33 -3.96
C ILE A 37 8.95 -0.92 -4.38
N VAL A 38 10.24 -0.79 -4.68
CA VAL A 38 11.11 -1.94 -5.02
C VAL A 38 11.22 -2.91 -3.83
N LYS A 39 11.41 -2.38 -2.60
CA LYS A 39 11.45 -3.23 -1.39
C LYS A 39 10.11 -3.91 -1.14
N LEU A 40 9.01 -3.19 -1.38
CA LEU A 40 7.65 -3.71 -1.23
C LEU A 40 7.38 -4.87 -2.18
N LEU A 41 7.76 -4.78 -3.45
CA LEU A 41 7.58 -5.90 -4.40
C LEU A 41 8.31 -7.15 -3.95
N LYS A 42 9.55 -7.01 -3.43
CA LYS A 42 10.28 -8.14 -2.86
C LYS A 42 9.55 -8.74 -1.65
N ALA A 43 9.04 -7.90 -0.75
CA ALA A 43 8.26 -8.35 0.40
C ALA A 43 6.91 -8.98 -0.02
N GLY A 44 6.29 -8.48 -1.08
CA GLY A 44 5.04 -9.01 -1.67
C GLY A 44 5.22 -10.44 -2.18
N ASN A 45 6.30 -10.71 -2.91
CA ASN A 45 6.61 -12.07 -3.37
C ASN A 45 6.83 -13.05 -2.21
N GLN A 46 7.47 -12.58 -1.13
CA GLN A 46 7.66 -13.39 0.08
C GLN A 46 6.34 -13.64 0.82
N TYR A 47 5.51 -12.60 0.94
CA TYR A 47 4.16 -12.71 1.50
C TYR A 47 3.33 -13.74 0.73
N GLU A 48 3.25 -13.62 -0.60
CA GLU A 48 2.48 -14.54 -1.45
C GLU A 48 2.96 -15.99 -1.31
N SER A 49 4.29 -16.20 -1.28
CA SER A 49 4.88 -17.53 -1.08
C SER A 49 4.48 -18.15 0.26
N ARG A 50 4.48 -17.37 1.34
CA ARG A 50 4.07 -17.83 2.68
C ARG A 50 2.57 -18.10 2.73
N MET A 51 1.77 -17.24 2.11
CA MET A 51 0.31 -17.41 2.02
C MET A 51 -0.06 -18.66 1.24
N HIS A 52 0.62 -18.93 0.13
CA HIS A 52 0.46 -20.16 -0.64
C HIS A 52 0.74 -21.39 0.23
N HIS A 53 1.88 -21.41 0.94
CA HIS A 53 2.23 -22.52 1.83
C HIS A 53 1.18 -22.75 2.93
N ARG A 54 0.67 -21.68 3.56
CA ARG A 54 -0.40 -21.78 4.55
C ARG A 54 -1.67 -22.40 3.95
N CYS A 55 -2.13 -21.87 2.81
CA CYS A 55 -3.36 -22.31 2.16
C CYS A 55 -3.30 -23.78 1.73
N THR A 56 -2.13 -24.28 1.29
CA THR A 56 -1.92 -25.71 1.00
C THR A 56 -2.16 -26.60 2.22
N ASN A 57 -1.93 -26.08 3.43
CA ASN A 57 -2.03 -26.86 4.67
C ASN A 57 -3.37 -26.65 5.41
N SER A 58 -4.24 -25.74 4.97
CA SER A 58 -5.41 -25.30 5.75
C SER A 58 -6.75 -25.31 5.00
N ASP A 59 -6.83 -25.90 3.79
CA ASP A 59 -7.99 -25.87 2.89
C ASP A 59 -8.54 -24.44 2.61
N GLU A 60 -7.74 -23.42 2.89
CA GLU A 60 -8.11 -22.01 2.72
C GLU A 60 -7.95 -21.62 1.25
N SER A 61 -8.92 -20.87 0.72
CA SER A 61 -8.80 -20.33 -0.63
C SER A 61 -7.74 -19.23 -0.67
N LEU A 62 -6.68 -19.43 -1.46
CA LEU A 62 -5.60 -18.45 -1.61
C LEU A 62 -6.12 -17.07 -2.04
N VAL A 63 -7.10 -17.01 -2.95
CA VAL A 63 -7.70 -15.76 -3.41
C VAL A 63 -8.40 -15.00 -2.27
N LYS A 64 -9.04 -15.73 -1.35
CA LYS A 64 -9.69 -15.14 -0.17
C LYS A 64 -8.68 -14.76 0.92
N ALA A 65 -7.56 -15.49 0.98
CA ALA A 65 -6.53 -15.31 1.98
C ALA A 65 -5.63 -14.09 1.66
N LEU A 66 -5.36 -13.83 0.38
CA LEU A 66 -4.52 -12.71 -0.05
C LEU A 66 -5.19 -11.36 0.26
N SER A 67 -4.41 -10.42 0.78
CA SER A 67 -4.84 -9.04 0.94
C SER A 67 -4.89 -8.36 -0.42
N SER A 68 -5.88 -7.49 -0.63
CA SER A 68 -5.96 -6.71 -1.87
C SER A 68 -4.82 -5.70 -1.97
N VAL A 69 -4.52 -5.27 -3.20
CA VAL A 69 -3.51 -4.25 -3.46
C VAL A 69 -3.98 -2.94 -2.86
N LYS A 70 -5.26 -2.57 -3.03
CA LYS A 70 -5.86 -1.40 -2.34
C LYS A 70 -5.60 -1.40 -0.83
N SER A 71 -5.83 -2.54 -0.16
CA SER A 71 -5.64 -2.65 1.30
C SER A 71 -4.18 -2.52 1.74
N SER A 72 -3.24 -2.68 0.81
CA SER A 72 -1.81 -2.54 1.07
C SER A 72 -1.38 -1.08 1.14
N PHE A 73 -2.13 -0.15 0.56
CA PHE A 73 -1.81 1.28 0.62
C PHE A 73 -2.18 1.89 1.97
N GLU A 74 -1.42 2.89 2.39
CA GLU A 74 -1.91 3.89 3.34
C GLU A 74 -3.14 4.61 2.72
N PRO A 75 -4.25 4.78 3.46
CA PRO A 75 -5.49 5.28 2.89
C PRO A 75 -5.36 6.63 2.17
N LYS A 76 -4.63 7.59 2.73
CA LYS A 76 -4.48 8.91 2.11
C LYS A 76 -3.60 8.84 0.85
N LEU A 77 -2.57 8.01 0.86
CA LEU A 77 -1.74 7.74 -0.31
C LEU A 77 -2.56 7.12 -1.45
N LEU A 78 -3.44 6.16 -1.15
CA LEU A 78 -4.33 5.57 -2.14
C LEU A 78 -5.25 6.63 -2.76
N GLU A 79 -5.84 7.51 -1.95
CA GLU A 79 -6.67 8.61 -2.42
C GLU A 79 -5.90 9.55 -3.38
N VAL A 80 -4.68 9.93 -3.01
CA VAL A 80 -3.82 10.80 -3.82
C VAL A 80 -3.43 10.11 -5.14
N VAL A 81 -3.01 8.85 -5.09
CA VAL A 81 -2.67 8.07 -6.29
C VAL A 81 -3.89 7.90 -7.21
N SER A 82 -5.04 7.50 -6.67
CA SER A 82 -6.30 7.41 -7.43
C SER A 82 -6.65 8.73 -8.13
N ARG A 83 -6.57 9.84 -7.40
CA ARG A 83 -6.92 11.16 -7.93
C ARG A 83 -5.94 11.65 -9.00
N TYR A 84 -4.64 11.57 -8.75
CA TYR A 84 -3.66 12.26 -9.60
C TYR A 84 -3.09 11.37 -10.72
N GLU A 85 -2.92 10.07 -10.48
CA GLU A 85 -2.38 9.14 -11.49
C GLU A 85 -3.47 8.61 -12.42
N PHE A 86 -4.68 8.40 -11.88
CA PHE A 86 -5.78 7.77 -12.62
C PHE A 86 -6.96 8.71 -12.89
N GLN A 87 -7.00 9.91 -12.31
CA GLN A 87 -8.09 10.89 -12.47
C GLN A 87 -9.47 10.33 -12.11
N THR A 88 -9.54 9.52 -11.05
CA THR A 88 -10.74 8.80 -10.65
C THR A 88 -10.75 8.58 -9.12
N THR A 89 -11.76 7.91 -8.59
CA THR A 89 -11.92 7.66 -7.16
C THR A 89 -11.28 6.33 -6.74
N VAL A 90 -11.07 6.14 -5.43
CA VAL A 90 -10.57 4.86 -4.89
C VAL A 90 -11.49 3.69 -5.26
N ASP A 91 -12.79 3.92 -5.32
CA ASP A 91 -13.78 2.89 -5.64
C ASP A 91 -13.66 2.42 -7.09
N GLU A 92 -13.45 3.35 -8.00
CA GLU A 92 -13.37 3.12 -9.45
C GLU A 92 -12.01 2.55 -9.91
N VAL A 93 -10.91 2.87 -9.21
CA VAL A 93 -9.59 2.26 -9.53
C VAL A 93 -9.64 0.75 -9.33
N THR A 94 -9.11 -0.01 -10.29
CA THR A 94 -9.02 -1.47 -10.20
C THR A 94 -7.70 -1.94 -9.58
N GLU A 95 -7.69 -3.14 -8.98
CA GLU A 95 -6.47 -3.78 -8.46
C GLU A 95 -5.40 -3.93 -9.56
N ALA A 96 -5.82 -4.22 -10.80
CA ALA A 96 -4.93 -4.36 -11.94
C ALA A 96 -4.26 -3.03 -12.34
N GLN A 97 -5.00 -1.92 -12.34
CA GLN A 97 -4.44 -0.59 -12.59
C GLN A 97 -3.38 -0.21 -11.54
N LEU A 98 -3.63 -0.49 -10.26
CA LEU A 98 -2.66 -0.24 -9.19
C LEU A 98 -1.38 -1.08 -9.37
N LEU A 99 -1.51 -2.36 -9.69
CA LEU A 99 -0.35 -3.22 -9.96
C LEU A 99 0.47 -2.71 -11.14
N GLN A 100 -0.18 -2.35 -12.24
CA GLN A 100 0.51 -1.79 -13.41
C GLN A 100 1.28 -0.52 -13.06
N LEU A 101 0.69 0.37 -12.26
CA LEU A 101 1.34 1.60 -11.81
C LEU A 101 2.53 1.31 -10.88
N ILE A 102 2.40 0.35 -9.96
CA ILE A 102 3.49 -0.10 -9.08
C ILE A 102 4.70 -0.59 -9.91
N TYR A 103 4.46 -1.43 -10.92
CA TYR A 103 5.52 -1.90 -11.82
C TYR A 103 6.10 -0.79 -12.72
N LYS A 104 5.26 0.16 -13.17
CA LYS A 104 5.73 1.35 -13.90
C LYS A 104 6.68 2.16 -13.03
N GLN A 105 6.36 2.34 -11.75
CA GLN A 105 7.16 3.12 -10.80
C GLN A 105 8.55 2.49 -10.56
N THR A 106 8.68 1.16 -10.57
CA THR A 106 10.00 0.52 -10.44
C THR A 106 10.90 0.74 -11.65
N ASN A 107 10.31 0.86 -12.83
CA ASN A 107 11.04 1.08 -14.08
C ASN A 107 11.30 2.57 -14.37
N ASN A 108 10.79 3.47 -13.52
CA ASN A 108 10.99 4.91 -13.68
C ASN A 108 12.36 5.34 -13.15
N VAL A 109 13.34 5.42 -14.05
CA VAL A 109 14.72 5.88 -13.75
C VAL A 109 14.79 7.40 -13.48
N LYS A 110 13.68 8.15 -13.69
CA LYS A 110 13.69 9.61 -13.86
C LYS A 110 13.03 10.42 -12.73
N ASN A 111 12.89 9.89 -11.52
CA ASN A 111 12.72 10.79 -10.36
C ASN A 111 13.99 11.63 -10.05
N ALA A 112 15.11 11.37 -10.74
CA ALA A 112 16.38 12.08 -10.55
C ALA A 112 16.49 13.43 -11.28
N PHE A 113 15.53 13.84 -12.13
CA PHE A 113 15.65 15.12 -12.82
C PHE A 113 14.31 15.83 -12.97
N VAL A 114 13.93 16.59 -11.93
CA VAL A 114 13.10 17.78 -12.15
C VAL A 114 13.71 19.03 -11.51
N PRO A 115 14.85 19.53 -12.04
CA PRO A 115 15.38 20.84 -11.67
C PRO A 115 14.34 21.97 -11.80
N TYR A 116 13.33 21.75 -12.65
CA TYR A 116 12.25 22.68 -12.91
C TYR A 116 11.10 22.61 -11.92
N LEU A 117 10.80 21.47 -11.28
CA LEU A 117 9.60 21.35 -10.43
C LEU A 117 9.68 22.30 -9.25
N HIS A 118 10.85 22.30 -8.59
CA HIS A 118 11.11 23.19 -7.45
C HIS A 118 11.01 24.66 -7.83
N ALA A 119 11.67 25.07 -8.92
CA ALA A 119 11.61 26.44 -9.42
C ALA A 119 10.19 26.83 -9.86
N TYR A 120 9.45 25.89 -10.46
CA TYR A 120 8.10 26.07 -10.95
C TYR A 120 7.11 26.23 -9.80
N PHE A 121 7.09 25.32 -8.83
CA PHE A 121 6.29 25.44 -7.62
C PHE A 121 6.63 26.72 -6.85
N ARG A 122 7.92 27.05 -6.66
CA ARG A 122 8.33 28.31 -6.03
C ARG A 122 7.75 29.54 -6.73
N LYS A 123 7.62 29.51 -8.06
CA LYS A 123 7.09 30.63 -8.84
C LYS A 123 5.56 30.66 -8.85
N HIS A 124 4.92 29.51 -8.99
CA HIS A 124 3.49 29.39 -9.33
C HIS A 124 2.58 28.95 -8.18
N LEU A 125 3.13 28.40 -7.10
CA LEU A 125 2.38 27.96 -5.93
C LEU A 125 2.87 28.67 -4.67
N LYS A 126 2.16 29.73 -4.29
CA LYS A 126 2.45 30.51 -3.07
C LYS A 126 1.17 30.71 -2.28
N MET A 127 1.27 30.61 -0.96
CA MET A 127 0.18 30.95 -0.06
C MET A 127 0.00 32.48 -0.04
N ASP A 128 -1.24 32.92 -0.16
CA ASP A 128 -1.59 34.34 -0.13
C ASP A 128 -1.66 34.84 1.32
N LEU A 129 -0.56 35.36 1.84
CA LEU A 129 -0.47 35.81 3.24
C LEU A 129 -1.28 37.09 3.52
N LYS A 130 -1.84 37.73 2.50
CA LYS A 130 -2.70 38.91 2.65
C LYS A 130 -4.15 38.53 2.96
N GLU A 131 -4.53 37.28 2.65
CA GLU A 131 -5.83 36.75 3.03
C GLU A 131 -5.87 36.54 4.56
N VAL A 132 -6.84 37.20 5.18
CA VAL A 132 -7.05 37.21 6.64
C VAL A 132 -7.87 36.01 7.07
N ASP A 133 -8.79 35.56 6.21
CA ASP A 133 -9.56 34.34 6.42
C ASP A 133 -8.66 33.11 6.21
N ILE A 134 -8.36 32.41 7.31
CA ILE A 134 -7.43 31.28 7.31
C ILE A 134 -7.97 30.13 6.44
N ASP A 135 -9.26 29.87 6.49
CA ASP A 135 -9.89 28.77 5.76
C ASP A 135 -9.87 29.06 4.26
N ALA A 136 -10.26 30.27 3.86
CA ALA A 136 -10.19 30.71 2.47
C ALA A 136 -8.74 30.66 1.93
N ARG A 137 -7.76 31.04 2.76
CA ARG A 137 -6.34 31.01 2.40
C ARG A 137 -5.84 29.59 2.12
N VAL A 138 -6.15 28.64 3.01
CA VAL A 138 -5.73 27.23 2.86
C VAL A 138 -6.44 26.59 1.66
N LEU A 139 -7.75 26.79 1.52
CA LEU A 139 -8.53 26.25 0.40
C LEU A 139 -8.05 26.80 -0.96
N LYS A 140 -7.74 28.10 -1.02
CA LYS A 140 -7.16 28.73 -2.22
C LYS A 140 -5.81 28.10 -2.58
N TYR A 141 -4.95 27.85 -1.61
CA TYR A 141 -3.67 27.20 -1.84
C TYR A 141 -3.84 25.77 -2.37
N TYR A 142 -4.73 24.98 -1.75
CA TYR A 142 -5.02 23.61 -2.20
C TYR A 142 -5.60 23.57 -3.62
N ARG A 143 -6.58 24.44 -3.93
CA ARG A 143 -7.15 24.55 -5.27
C ARG A 143 -6.06 24.85 -6.31
N ASN A 144 -5.22 25.85 -6.04
CA ASN A 144 -4.12 26.21 -6.94
C ASN A 144 -3.12 25.05 -7.13
N PHE A 145 -2.84 24.27 -6.09
CA PHE A 145 -2.03 23.06 -6.21
C PHE A 145 -2.70 22.02 -7.13
N SER A 146 -3.98 21.69 -6.90
CA SER A 146 -4.71 20.70 -7.71
C SER A 146 -4.74 21.10 -9.19
N GLU A 147 -5.10 22.34 -9.49
CA GLU A 147 -5.12 22.88 -10.86
C GLU A 147 -3.75 22.80 -11.54
N LEU A 148 -2.67 23.04 -10.78
CA LEU A 148 -1.30 22.97 -11.29
C LEU A 148 -0.92 21.54 -11.67
N ILE A 149 -1.24 20.55 -10.83
CA ILE A 149 -0.98 19.14 -11.14
C ILE A 149 -1.79 18.69 -12.35
N GLU A 150 -3.09 19.01 -12.39
CA GLU A 150 -4.00 18.65 -13.48
C GLU A 150 -3.55 19.20 -14.83
N LYS A 151 -3.03 20.45 -14.85
CA LYS A 151 -2.58 21.11 -16.09
C LYS A 151 -1.25 20.57 -16.61
N HIS A 152 -0.36 20.11 -15.74
CA HIS A 152 1.03 19.82 -16.10
C HIS A 152 1.42 18.35 -16.06
N GLY A 153 0.55 17.46 -15.59
CA GLY A 153 0.79 16.01 -15.65
C GLY A 153 2.05 15.60 -14.89
N PHE A 154 2.18 16.05 -13.64
CA PHE A 154 3.28 15.66 -12.75
C PHE A 154 3.07 14.29 -12.07
N GLY A 155 2.08 13.51 -12.51
CA GLY A 155 1.93 12.07 -12.22
C GLY A 155 2.45 11.22 -13.37
#